data_AF-A0A7S4FDJ3-F1
#
_entry.id   AF-A0A7S4FDJ3-F1
#
_cell.length_a   1.000
_cell.length_b   1.000
_cell.length_c   1.000
_cell.angle_alpha   90.00
_cell.angle_beta   90.00
_cell.angle_gamma   90.00
#
_symmetry.space_group_name_H-M   'P 1'
#
loop_
_entity.id
_entity.type
_entity.pdbx_description
1 polymer ?
#
loop_
_entity_poly.entity_id
_entity_poly.type
_entity_poly.pdbx_seq_one_letter_code
_entity_poly.pdbx_strand_id
1 'polypeptide(L)'
;VHISKQFLVTTSFASALYLLAMQMLSERYEAAFSLVDSIGTDRDFDVEERALFHVLVEAASGNNGHGGQRQPHPNASACLCKIALAIEDSPVLMPVSLGAVAARYVASLQLVSTECRLSAQEELRLMELTRE
;
A
#
# COMPACT_ATOMS: atom_id res chain seq x y z
N VAL A 1 23.59 -20.28 9.54
CA VAL A 1 22.42 -19.41 9.30
C VAL A 1 21.32 -20.25 8.67
N HIS A 2 20.32 -20.67 9.45
CA HIS A 2 19.17 -21.40 8.92
C HIS A 2 18.25 -20.38 8.25
N ILE A 3 18.42 -20.20 6.93
CA ILE A 3 17.50 -19.38 6.14
C ILE A 3 16.23 -20.22 5.98
N SER A 4 15.26 -19.97 6.85
CA SER A 4 13.86 -20.32 6.57
C SER A 4 13.40 -19.43 5.41
N LYS A 5 13.77 -19.80 4.17
CA LYS A 5 13.15 -19.33 2.92
C LYS A 5 11.74 -19.91 2.85
N GLN A 6 10.88 -19.51 3.78
CA GLN A 6 9.46 -19.82 3.69
C GLN A 6 8.89 -18.93 2.59
N PHE A 7 8.77 -19.51 1.39
CA PHE A 7 7.96 -18.95 0.33
C PHE A 7 6.50 -19.08 0.77
N LEU A 8 5.97 -18.02 1.37
CA LEU A 8 4.54 -17.91 1.64
C LEU A 8 3.85 -17.74 0.29
N VAL A 9 3.33 -18.85 -0.23
CA VAL A 9 2.45 -18.84 -1.41
C VAL A 9 1.07 -18.42 -0.92
N THR A 10 0.63 -17.24 -1.34
CA THR A 10 -0.70 -16.72 -1.05
C THR A 10 -1.70 -17.41 -1.97
N THR A 11 -2.45 -18.38 -1.44
CA THR A 11 -3.45 -19.12 -2.21
C THR A 11 -4.79 -18.37 -2.33
N SER A 12 -4.99 -17.33 -1.51
CA SER A 12 -6.18 -16.50 -1.52
C SER A 12 -5.85 -15.00 -1.43
N PHE A 13 -6.75 -14.17 -1.96
CA PHE A 13 -6.66 -12.71 -1.85
C PHE A 13 -6.52 -12.23 -0.39
N ALA A 14 -7.33 -12.76 0.53
CA ALA A 14 -7.26 -12.42 1.95
C ALA A 14 -5.88 -12.72 2.57
N SER A 15 -5.23 -13.81 2.15
CA SER A 15 -3.87 -14.13 2.58
C SER A 15 -2.83 -13.15 2.03
N ALA A 16 -2.99 -12.69 0.78
CA ALA A 16 -2.13 -11.67 0.18
C ALA A 16 -2.29 -10.32 0.88
N LEU A 17 -3.52 -9.89 1.14
CA LEU A 17 -3.82 -8.66 1.88
C LEU A 17 -3.26 -8.70 3.31
N TYR A 18 -3.38 -9.84 4.00
CA TYR A 18 -2.80 -10.03 5.33
C TYR A 18 -1.28 -9.91 5.32
N LEU A 19 -0.60 -10.58 4.37
CA LEU A 19 0.85 -10.47 4.26
C LEU A 19 1.28 -9.05 3.90
N LEU A 20 0.56 -8.37 3.02
CA LEU A 20 0.82 -6.98 2.67
C LEU A 20 0.75 -6.08 3.92
N ALA A 21 -0.30 -6.23 4.74
CA ALA A 21 -0.44 -5.49 6.01
C ALA A 21 0.72 -5.80 6.97
N MET A 22 1.11 -7.06 7.12
CA MET A 22 2.23 -7.47 7.96
C MET A 22 3.57 -6.89 7.50
N GLN A 23 3.82 -6.83 6.19
CA GLN A 23 5.05 -6.23 5.64
C GLN A 23 5.09 -4.72 5.87
N MET A 24 3.95 -4.03 5.68
CA MET A 24 3.82 -2.60 5.97
C MET A 24 4.07 -2.29 7.45
N LEU A 25 3.50 -3.08 8.36
CA LEU A 25 3.74 -2.96 9.81
C LEU A 25 5.18 -3.26 10.22
N SER A 26 5.84 -4.16 9.50
CA SER A 26 7.25 -4.53 9.73
C SER A 26 8.24 -3.59 9.04
N GLU A 27 7.77 -2.48 8.46
CA GLU A 27 8.56 -1.50 7.69
C GLU A 27 9.31 -2.13 6.49
N ARG A 28 8.84 -3.27 5.97
CA ARG A 28 9.41 -3.97 4.81
C ARG A 28 8.69 -3.55 3.53
N TYR A 29 8.87 -2.29 3.17
CA TYR A 29 8.12 -1.65 2.09
C TYR A 29 8.44 -2.22 0.70
N GLU A 30 9.67 -2.66 0.45
CA GLU A 30 10.08 -3.23 -0.84
C GLU A 30 9.32 -4.55 -1.11
N ALA A 31 9.23 -5.40 -0.08
CA ALA A 31 8.46 -6.63 -0.14
C ALA A 31 6.96 -6.35 -0.27
N ALA A 32 6.45 -5.33 0.44
CA ALA A 32 5.07 -4.90 0.31
C ALA A 32 4.76 -4.42 -1.11
N PHE A 33 5.60 -3.55 -1.67
CA PHE A 33 5.44 -2.97 -3.02
C PHE A 33 5.37 -4.04 -4.12
N SER A 34 6.16 -5.11 -4.01
CA SER A 34 6.09 -6.24 -4.94
C SER A 34 4.83 -7.10 -4.74
N LEU A 35 4.34 -7.21 -3.51
CA LEU A 35 3.11 -7.97 -3.19
C LEU A 35 1.84 -7.25 -3.67
N VAL A 36 1.88 -5.94 -3.88
CA VAL A 36 0.71 -5.16 -4.32
C VAL A 36 0.12 -5.69 -5.64
N ASP A 37 0.96 -6.16 -6.56
CA ASP A 37 0.49 -6.68 -7.85
C ASP A 37 -0.39 -7.93 -7.70
N SER A 38 -0.33 -8.61 -6.54
CA SER A 38 -1.14 -9.79 -6.23
C SER A 38 -2.50 -9.48 -5.57
N ILE A 39 -2.74 -8.22 -5.20
CA ILE A 39 -4.01 -7.78 -4.58
C ILE A 39 -4.91 -7.00 -5.55
N GLY A 40 -4.63 -7.05 -6.86
CA GLY A 40 -5.56 -6.52 -7.86
C GLY A 40 -6.85 -7.34 -7.88
N THR A 41 -8.00 -6.69 -7.72
CA THR A 41 -9.29 -7.40 -7.70
C THR A 41 -10.43 -6.54 -8.23
N ASP A 42 -11.37 -7.20 -8.89
CA ASP A 42 -12.61 -6.66 -9.47
C ASP A 42 -13.84 -6.86 -8.56
N ARG A 43 -13.66 -7.51 -7.41
CA ARG A 43 -14.74 -7.77 -6.44
C ARG A 43 -14.72 -6.79 -5.27
N ASP A 44 -15.86 -6.69 -4.59
CA ASP A 44 -15.96 -5.99 -3.31
C ASP A 44 -15.25 -6.77 -2.19
N PHE A 45 -14.73 -6.05 -1.20
CA PHE A 45 -14.03 -6.65 -0.06
C PHE A 45 -15.04 -7.19 0.95
N ASP A 46 -14.75 -8.39 1.46
CA ASP A 46 -15.49 -8.94 2.60
C ASP A 46 -15.22 -8.12 3.87
N VAL A 47 -15.99 -8.35 4.94
CA VAL A 47 -15.90 -7.62 6.20
C VAL A 47 -14.48 -7.70 6.79
N GLU A 48 -13.86 -8.87 6.76
CA GLU A 48 -12.50 -9.10 7.25
C GLU A 48 -11.45 -8.41 6.38
N GLU A 49 -11.64 -8.44 5.06
CA GLU A 49 -10.72 -7.82 4.08
C GLU A 49 -10.75 -6.30 4.24
N ARG A 50 -11.94 -5.72 4.42
CA ARG A 50 -12.11 -4.30 4.69
C ARG A 50 -11.46 -3.90 6.02
N ALA A 51 -11.59 -4.70 7.06
CA ALA A 51 -10.93 -4.45 8.35
C ALA A 51 -9.39 -4.50 8.22
N LEU A 52 -8.84 -5.48 7.51
CA LEU A 52 -7.40 -5.57 7.25
C LEU A 52 -6.90 -4.37 6.43
N PHE A 53 -7.67 -3.95 5.43
CA PHE A 53 -7.35 -2.80 4.61
C PHE A 53 -7.33 -1.49 5.41
N HIS A 54 -8.26 -1.30 6.35
CA HIS A 54 -8.23 -0.16 7.27
C HIS A 54 -6.96 -0.14 8.12
N VAL A 55 -6.59 -1.28 8.73
CA VAL A 55 -5.36 -1.38 9.55
C VAL A 55 -4.11 -1.08 8.72
N LEU A 56 -4.06 -1.57 7.48
CA LEU A 56 -2.95 -1.31 6.56
C LEU A 56 -2.81 0.20 6.29
N VAL A 57 -3.91 0.88 5.98
CA VAL A 57 -3.89 2.30 5.66
C VAL A 57 -3.56 3.15 6.89
N GLU A 58 -4.06 2.79 8.08
CA GLU A 58 -3.70 3.46 9.33
C GLU A 58 -2.20 3.33 9.63
N ALA A 59 -1.66 2.11 9.49
CA ALA A 59 -0.25 1.82 9.67
C ALA A 59 0.64 2.68 8.75
N ALA A 60 0.24 2.78 7.47
CA ALA A 60 0.95 3.56 6.47
C ALA A 60 0.77 5.08 6.63
N SER A 61 -0.30 5.52 7.29
CA SER A 61 -0.60 6.94 7.54
C SER A 61 0.07 7.49 8.80
N GLY A 62 0.79 6.66 9.56
CA GLY A 62 1.52 7.10 10.75
C GLY A 62 0.64 7.36 11.98
N ASN A 63 -0.65 6.99 11.92
CA ASN A 63 -1.64 7.22 12.98
C ASN A 63 -1.64 6.11 14.06
N ASN A 64 -0.49 5.50 14.31
CA ASN A 64 -0.37 4.37 15.23
C ASN A 64 -0.37 4.83 16.70
N GLY A 65 -1.50 5.30 17.24
CA GLY A 65 -1.92 5.31 18.65
C GLY A 65 -1.00 5.86 19.76
N HIS A 66 0.26 6.17 19.49
CA HIS A 66 1.31 6.54 20.46
C HIS A 66 1.56 8.05 20.41
N GLY A 67 0.52 8.86 20.62
CA GLY A 67 0.60 10.28 21.02
C GLY A 67 1.48 11.24 20.19
N GLY A 68 2.06 10.79 19.08
CA GLY A 68 3.04 11.50 18.29
C GLY A 68 2.66 11.37 16.83
N GLN A 69 2.31 12.51 16.23
CA GLN A 69 2.12 12.68 14.80
C GLN A 69 3.45 12.37 14.08
N ARG A 70 3.72 11.09 13.82
CA ARG A 70 4.93 10.67 13.11
C ARG A 70 4.68 10.88 11.62
N GLN A 71 5.53 11.67 10.98
CA GLN A 71 5.48 11.81 9.52
C GLN A 71 5.61 10.42 8.90
N PRO A 72 4.73 10.05 7.96
CA PRO A 72 4.71 8.67 7.51
C PRO A 72 5.84 8.43 6.52
N HIS A 73 6.35 7.21 6.49
CA HIS A 73 7.55 6.86 5.74
C HIS A 73 7.37 7.15 4.23
N PRO A 74 8.39 7.67 3.52
CA PRO A 74 8.29 7.95 2.08
C PRO A 74 7.90 6.70 1.29
N ASN A 75 8.54 5.55 1.56
CA ASN A 75 8.21 4.28 0.90
C ASN A 75 6.79 3.78 1.24
N ALA A 76 6.25 4.11 2.42
CA ALA A 76 4.87 3.76 2.76
C ALA A 76 3.87 4.53 1.88
N SER A 77 4.18 5.80 1.60
CA SER A 77 3.35 6.64 0.71
C SER A 77 3.35 6.10 -0.72
N ALA A 78 4.50 5.61 -1.20
CA ALA A 78 4.61 4.98 -2.50
C ALA A 78 3.83 3.65 -2.57
N CYS A 79 3.93 2.82 -1.53
CA CYS A 79 3.14 1.58 -1.43
C CYS A 79 1.63 1.89 -1.44
N LEU A 80 1.18 2.89 -0.69
CA LEU A 80 -0.24 3.29 -0.70
C LEU A 80 -0.70 3.76 -2.09
N CYS A 81 0.10 4.54 -2.81
CA CYS A 81 -0.22 4.93 -4.18
C CYS A 81 -0.34 3.71 -5.09
N LYS A 82 0.58 2.74 -4.97
CA LYS A 82 0.51 1.51 -5.74
C LYS A 82 -0.73 0.69 -5.40
N ILE A 83 -1.07 0.59 -4.11
CA ILE A 83 -2.27 -0.11 -3.66
C ILE A 83 -3.52 0.56 -4.22
N ALA A 84 -3.56 1.90 -4.27
CA ALA A 84 -4.67 2.64 -4.86
C ALA A 84 -4.86 2.30 -6.34
N LEU A 85 -3.77 2.17 -7.08
CA LEU A 85 -3.80 1.74 -8.48
C LEU A 85 -4.27 0.29 -8.62
N ALA A 86 -3.83 -0.61 -7.72
CA ALA A 86 -4.23 -2.02 -7.77
C ALA A 86 -5.71 -2.25 -7.46
N ILE A 87 -6.32 -1.39 -6.64
CA ILE A 87 -7.75 -1.48 -6.27
C ILE A 87 -8.64 -0.55 -7.11
N GLU A 88 -8.10 0.12 -8.13
CA GLU A 88 -8.85 1.06 -8.97
C GLU A 88 -10.10 0.41 -9.60
N ASP A 89 -9.98 -0.84 -10.04
CA ASP A 89 -11.07 -1.60 -10.65
C ASP A 89 -12.07 -2.18 -9.63
N SER A 90 -11.79 -2.03 -8.32
CA SER A 90 -12.66 -2.51 -7.24
C SER A 90 -13.66 -1.43 -6.82
N PRO A 91 -14.89 -1.79 -6.40
CA PRO A 91 -15.84 -0.84 -5.83
C PRO A 91 -15.41 -0.29 -4.45
N VAL A 92 -14.25 -0.70 -3.92
CA VAL A 92 -13.78 -0.33 -2.59
C VAL A 92 -13.10 1.02 -2.58
N LEU A 93 -13.64 1.93 -1.78
CA LEU A 93 -13.04 3.24 -1.56
C LEU A 93 -11.84 3.15 -0.62
N MET A 94 -10.74 3.79 -1.01
CA MET A 94 -9.59 3.95 -0.14
C MET A 94 -9.94 4.88 1.04
N PRO A 95 -9.67 4.49 2.30
CA PRO A 95 -10.04 5.29 3.47
C PRO A 95 -9.21 6.57 3.65
N VAL A 96 -8.21 6.81 2.78
CA VAL A 96 -7.40 8.03 2.73
C VAL A 96 -7.62 8.75 1.40
N SER A 97 -7.52 10.08 1.41
CA SER A 97 -7.65 10.83 0.16
C SER A 97 -6.42 10.59 -0.73
N LEU A 98 -6.67 10.05 -1.92
CA LEU A 98 -5.62 9.72 -2.86
C LEU A 98 -4.76 10.94 -3.22
N GLY A 99 -5.40 12.11 -3.37
CA GLY A 99 -4.70 13.36 -3.65
C GLY A 99 -3.69 13.77 -2.57
N ALA A 100 -4.00 13.56 -1.29
CA ALA A 100 -3.06 13.87 -0.21
C ALA A 100 -1.89 12.87 -0.17
N VAL A 101 -2.15 11.59 -0.43
CA VAL A 101 -1.11 10.55 -0.51
C VAL A 101 -0.19 10.78 -1.71
N ALA A 102 -0.76 11.09 -2.88
CA ALA A 102 -0.02 11.39 -4.10
C ALA A 102 0.84 12.66 -3.93
N ALA A 103 0.31 13.74 -3.35
CA ALA A 103 1.09 14.94 -3.07
C ALA A 103 2.28 14.67 -2.14
N ARG A 104 2.09 13.82 -1.12
CA ARG A 104 3.16 13.39 -0.23
C ARG A 104 4.20 12.51 -0.93
N TYR A 105 3.76 11.62 -1.81
CA TYR A 105 4.67 10.83 -2.64
C TYR A 105 5.55 11.71 -3.51
N VAL A 106 4.95 12.66 -4.24
CA VAL A 106 5.68 13.62 -5.09
C VAL A 106 6.65 14.47 -4.26
N ALA A 107 6.21 14.97 -3.10
CA ALA A 107 7.06 15.77 -2.21
C ALA A 107 8.24 14.98 -1.63
N SER A 108 8.10 13.65 -1.50
CA SER A 108 9.14 12.78 -0.93
C SER A 108 9.82 11.87 -1.95
N LEU A 109 9.62 12.11 -3.26
CA LEU A 109 10.12 11.26 -4.35
C LEU A 109 11.65 11.03 -4.29
N GLN A 110 12.41 12.02 -3.84
CA GLN A 110 13.87 11.92 -3.68
C GLN A 110 14.28 10.99 -2.52
N LEU A 111 13.40 10.76 -1.55
CA LEU A 111 13.61 9.91 -0.38
C LEU A 111 13.05 8.49 -0.58
N VAL A 112 12.31 8.24 -1.67
CA VAL A 112 11.75 6.93 -1.97
C VAL A 112 12.82 6.01 -2.56
N SER A 113 12.95 4.81 -1.97
CA SER A 113 13.80 3.72 -2.46
C SER A 113 13.48 3.41 -3.93
N THR A 114 14.49 3.16 -4.75
CA THR A 114 14.30 2.85 -6.18
C THR A 114 13.36 1.66 -6.44
N GLU A 115 13.35 0.68 -5.53
CA GLU A 115 12.49 -0.51 -5.60
C GLU A 115 11.00 -0.19 -5.33
N CYS A 116 10.72 0.89 -4.60
CA CYS A 116 9.38 1.36 -4.26
C CYS A 116 8.92 2.52 -5.15
N ARG A 117 9.63 2.80 -6.26
CA ARG A 117 9.22 3.86 -7.18
C ARG A 117 8.18 3.33 -8.16
N LEU A 118 7.14 4.12 -8.35
CA LEU A 118 6.15 3.89 -9.40
C LEU A 118 6.83 4.09 -10.76
N SER A 119 6.40 3.30 -11.73
CA SER A 119 6.73 3.53 -13.13
C SER A 119 6.05 4.79 -13.65
N ALA A 120 6.59 5.39 -14.72
CA ALA A 120 6.01 6.60 -15.31
C ALA A 120 4.54 6.42 -15.75
N GLN A 121 4.16 5.19 -16.13
CA GLN A 121 2.77 4.88 -16.48
C GLN A 121 1.86 4.87 -15.24
N GLU A 122 2.31 4.28 -14.14
CA GLU A 122 1.58 4.29 -12.86
C GLU A 122 1.46 5.71 -12.29
N GLU A 123 2.51 6.54 -12.39
CA GLU A 123 2.45 7.95 -11.98
C GLU A 123 1.43 8.74 -12.81
N LEU A 124 1.37 8.52 -14.12
CA LEU A 124 0.39 9.17 -15.00
C LEU A 124 -1.03 8.74 -14.64
N ARG A 125 -1.23 7.43 -14.39
CA ARG A 125 -2.53 6.90 -13.97
C ARG A 125 -2.97 7.46 -12.62
N LEU A 126 -2.03 7.58 -11.67
CA LEU A 126 -2.29 8.19 -10.37
C LEU A 126 -2.75 9.65 -10.52
N MET A 127 -2.11 10.42 -11.41
CA MET A 127 -2.51 11.80 -11.67
C MET A 127 -3.93 11.89 -12.26
N GLU A 128 -4.30 10.99 -13.17
CA GLU A 128 -5.67 10.91 -13.72
C GLU A 128 -6.68 10.65 -12.60
N LEU A 129 -6.42 9.65 -11.75
CA LEU A 129 -7.29 9.29 -10.63
C LEU A 129 -7.47 10.39 -9.58
N THR A 130 -6.43 11.20 -9.35
CA THR A 130 -6.53 12.31 -8.38
C THR A 130 -7.28 13.52 -8.91
N ARG A 131 -7.59 13.57 -10.21
CA ARG A 131 -8.25 14.70 -10.86
C ARG A 131 -9.78 14.60 -10.81
N GLU A 132 -10.31 13.39 -10.67
CA GLU A 132 -11.73 13.10 -10.47
C GLU A 132 -12.17 13.39 -9.02
#